data_AF-A0A2R6NZN5-F1
#
_entry.id   AF-A0A2R6NZN5-F1
#
_cell.length_a   1.000
_cell.length_b   1.000
_cell.length_c   1.000
_cell.angle_alpha   90.00
_cell.angle_beta   90.00
_cell.angle_gamma   90.00
#
_symmetry.space_group_name_H-M   'P 1'
#
loop_
_entity.id
_entity.type
_entity.pdbx_description
1 polymer ?
#
loop_
_entity_poly.entity_id
_entity_poly.type
_entity_poly.pdbx_seq_one_letter_code
_entity_poly.pdbx_strand_id
1 'polypeptide(L)'
;MASFLPFSGTELYLPTVFNLWGSFNSSIVNDWFLELCGDLAEEHVTGHAGSAEWRDVGIWSEEQWTLLGRGTSALETRRLTPSIRRAFVTTLRTPVLLAMFSKDPFSSTSAQGALRTMALLEPGLVMPDLLERAYSGLEVVNETHRTTAVLSALAGAALPLVSEKVWLGGQKHIVPLLELCIPGIDLNDPMKTLCASLFVVSVVQHMKIGDLSIQQGGAPLSDAQAEEMMDINGHDHSQIPSGTDVGETVILSREEGRTLARDSAAGFADWVVSLFRRILALYENLPEEGGKKNTTGGKMEEAVLKSLKGTLDTLCLHLSDPLFDLVLQLVYDYGITNAKSNAVRAFGQLVACLARVKPEQVIAKFLPYCMSQIKELKHGASSVRTTSTHTAIPSDTTLHWSEFLVIHLYFKPNA
;
A
#
# COMPACT_ATOMS: atom_id res chain seq x y z
N MET A 1 -37.30 -9.39 -14.71
CA MET A 1 -37.44 -10.22 -15.93
C MET A 1 -36.16 -10.97 -16.23
N ALA A 2 -34.98 -10.32 -16.17
CA ALA A 2 -33.67 -10.94 -16.36
C ALA A 2 -33.45 -12.22 -15.52
N SER A 3 -33.81 -12.18 -14.23
CA SER A 3 -33.61 -13.29 -13.27
C SER A 3 -34.43 -14.56 -13.55
N PHE A 4 -35.39 -14.52 -14.48
CA PHE A 4 -36.28 -15.64 -14.81
C PHE A 4 -36.01 -16.22 -16.19
N LEU A 5 -35.13 -15.59 -16.99
CA LEU A 5 -34.75 -16.12 -18.29
C LEU A 5 -33.70 -17.23 -18.07
N PRO A 6 -33.89 -18.40 -18.68
CA PRO A 6 -32.94 -19.49 -18.54
C PRO A 6 -31.63 -19.13 -19.23
N PHE A 7 -30.49 -19.54 -18.66
CA PHE A 7 -29.19 -19.36 -19.32
C PHE A 7 -29.01 -20.25 -20.56
N SER A 8 -29.89 -21.22 -20.80
CA SER A 8 -29.87 -22.10 -21.99
C SER A 8 -30.98 -21.75 -22.98
N GLY A 9 -30.80 -22.11 -24.26
CA GLY A 9 -31.81 -21.88 -25.29
C GLY A 9 -31.93 -20.39 -25.67
N THR A 10 -30.80 -19.69 -25.63
CA THR A 10 -30.71 -18.24 -25.82
C THR A 10 -31.21 -17.80 -27.20
N GLU A 11 -31.09 -18.67 -28.20
CA GLU A 11 -31.61 -18.49 -29.56
C GLU A 11 -33.13 -18.27 -29.60
N LEU A 12 -33.88 -18.78 -28.62
CA LEU A 12 -35.34 -18.72 -28.59
C LEU A 12 -35.87 -17.35 -28.13
N TYR A 13 -35.09 -16.61 -27.35
CA TYR A 13 -35.58 -15.39 -26.69
C TYR A 13 -34.70 -14.15 -26.93
N LEU A 14 -33.39 -14.31 -27.20
CA LEU A 14 -32.50 -13.16 -27.42
C LEU A 14 -32.97 -12.24 -28.56
N PRO A 15 -33.45 -12.73 -29.73
CA PRO A 15 -33.93 -11.83 -30.79
C PRO A 15 -35.08 -10.93 -30.34
N THR A 16 -36.03 -11.48 -29.57
CA THR A 16 -37.15 -10.71 -29.02
C THR A 16 -36.68 -9.72 -27.96
N VAL A 17 -35.75 -10.13 -27.09
CA VAL A 17 -35.15 -9.27 -26.06
C VAL A 17 -34.43 -8.07 -26.68
N PHE A 18 -33.60 -8.26 -27.71
CA PHE A 18 -32.89 -7.17 -28.38
C PHE A 18 -33.84 -6.24 -29.16
N ASN A 19 -34.90 -6.76 -29.79
CA ASN A 19 -35.93 -5.92 -30.42
C ASN A 19 -36.68 -5.07 -29.38
N LEU A 20 -37.01 -5.66 -28.24
CA LEU A 20 -37.66 -4.95 -27.15
C LEU A 20 -36.72 -3.86 -26.60
N TRP A 21 -35.45 -4.20 -26.39
CA TRP A 21 -34.43 -3.26 -25.94
C TRP A 21 -34.27 -2.07 -26.90
N GLY A 22 -34.08 -2.34 -28.20
CA GLY A 22 -33.96 -1.29 -29.22
C GLY A 22 -35.20 -0.40 -29.37
N SER A 23 -36.36 -0.85 -28.85
CA SER A 23 -37.60 -0.08 -28.84
C SER A 23 -37.72 0.89 -27.66
N PHE A 24 -36.85 0.77 -26.64
CA PHE A 24 -36.84 1.64 -25.47
C PHE A 24 -35.62 2.55 -25.43
N ASN A 25 -35.84 3.85 -25.21
CA ASN A 25 -34.78 4.81 -24.91
C ASN A 25 -34.80 5.14 -23.41
N SER A 26 -34.38 4.18 -22.57
CA SER A 26 -34.45 4.30 -21.10
C SER A 26 -33.19 3.73 -20.45
N SER A 27 -32.56 4.50 -19.57
CA SER A 27 -31.37 4.07 -18.83
C SER A 27 -31.65 2.88 -17.92
N ILE A 28 -32.80 2.85 -17.25
CA ILE A 28 -33.18 1.75 -16.36
C ILE A 28 -33.34 0.44 -17.15
N VAL A 29 -33.93 0.53 -18.35
CA VAL A 29 -34.13 -0.62 -19.23
C VAL A 29 -32.78 -1.08 -19.80
N ASN A 30 -31.88 -0.16 -20.14
CA ASN A 30 -30.53 -0.47 -20.56
C ASN A 30 -29.76 -1.21 -19.47
N ASP A 31 -29.80 -0.74 -18.22
CA ASP A 31 -29.06 -1.37 -17.12
C ASP A 31 -29.48 -2.82 -16.91
N TRP A 32 -30.79 -3.10 -16.96
CA TRP A 32 -31.31 -4.47 -16.82
C TRP A 32 -30.91 -5.40 -17.96
N PHE A 33 -30.91 -4.89 -19.20
CA PHE A 33 -30.51 -5.70 -20.34
C PHE A 33 -28.99 -5.90 -20.41
N LEU A 34 -28.20 -4.91 -20.00
CA LEU A 34 -26.75 -5.05 -19.84
C LEU A 34 -26.40 -6.08 -18.76
N GLU A 35 -27.10 -6.08 -17.62
CA GLU A 35 -26.95 -7.09 -16.57
C GLU A 35 -27.25 -8.49 -17.09
N LEU A 36 -28.40 -8.68 -17.76
CA LEU A 36 -28.77 -9.96 -18.38
C LEU A 36 -27.72 -10.44 -19.41
N CYS A 37 -27.23 -9.53 -20.25
CA CYS A 37 -26.22 -9.88 -21.26
C CYS A 37 -24.87 -10.20 -20.60
N GLY A 38 -24.50 -9.50 -19.53
CA GLY A 38 -23.31 -9.80 -18.73
C GLY A 38 -23.37 -11.21 -18.15
N ASP A 39 -24.45 -11.53 -17.45
CA ASP A 39 -24.66 -12.85 -16.82
C ASP A 39 -24.66 -13.98 -17.87
N LEU A 40 -25.32 -13.77 -19.01
CA LEU A 40 -25.33 -14.74 -20.10
C LEU A 40 -23.94 -14.93 -20.71
N ALA A 41 -23.19 -13.85 -20.93
CA ALA A 41 -21.84 -13.94 -21.46
C ALA A 41 -20.92 -14.69 -20.48
N GLU A 42 -21.02 -14.40 -19.17
CA GLU A 42 -20.25 -15.09 -18.14
C GLU A 42 -20.56 -16.60 -18.12
N GLU A 43 -21.84 -16.99 -18.09
CA GLU A 43 -22.18 -18.41 -17.95
C GLU A 43 -21.89 -19.29 -19.18
N HIS A 44 -21.89 -18.70 -20.38
CA HIS A 44 -21.46 -19.42 -21.58
C HIS A 44 -19.94 -19.49 -21.70
N VAL A 45 -19.19 -18.55 -21.12
CA VAL A 45 -17.73 -18.61 -21.03
C VAL A 45 -17.30 -19.68 -20.01
N THR A 46 -17.94 -19.75 -18.84
CA THR A 46 -17.63 -20.75 -17.79
C THR A 46 -18.02 -22.17 -18.22
N GLY A 47 -18.97 -22.31 -19.15
CA GLY A 47 -19.41 -23.57 -19.72
C GLY A 47 -20.51 -24.29 -18.92
N HIS A 48 -21.16 -23.60 -17.98
CA HIS A 48 -22.28 -24.13 -17.21
C HIS A 48 -23.62 -24.00 -17.95
N ALA A 49 -23.73 -23.01 -18.85
CA ALA A 49 -24.86 -22.85 -19.76
C ALA A 49 -24.55 -23.48 -21.13
N GLY A 50 -25.56 -24.15 -21.71
CA GLY A 50 -25.44 -25.06 -22.84
C GLY A 50 -24.98 -24.49 -24.20
N SER A 51 -25.36 -25.19 -25.27
CA SER A 51 -24.78 -25.26 -26.62
C SER A 51 -24.83 -24.01 -27.52
N ALA A 52 -24.81 -22.79 -26.97
CA ALA A 52 -24.77 -21.58 -27.81
C ALA A 52 -23.50 -21.60 -28.68
N GLU A 53 -23.67 -21.34 -29.98
CA GLU A 53 -22.56 -21.27 -30.93
C GLU A 53 -21.70 -20.04 -30.61
N TRP A 54 -20.41 -20.28 -30.39
CA TRP A 54 -19.45 -19.20 -30.12
C TRP A 54 -18.99 -18.55 -31.42
N ARG A 55 -18.93 -17.23 -31.42
CA ARG A 55 -18.64 -16.35 -32.56
C ARG A 55 -17.51 -15.38 -32.22
N ASP A 56 -17.12 -14.55 -33.20
CA ASP A 56 -16.08 -13.52 -33.08
C ASP A 56 -16.33 -12.47 -31.99
N VAL A 57 -17.54 -12.40 -31.43
CA VAL A 57 -17.92 -11.49 -30.32
C VAL A 57 -18.64 -12.24 -29.20
N GLY A 58 -18.33 -13.52 -29.03
CA GLY A 58 -18.88 -14.37 -27.96
C GLY A 58 -20.13 -15.10 -28.41
N ILE A 59 -21.21 -15.08 -27.63
CA ILE A 59 -22.51 -15.65 -28.04
C ILE A 59 -23.34 -14.70 -28.92
N TRP A 60 -22.82 -13.49 -29.20
CA TRP A 60 -23.57 -12.41 -29.85
C TRP A 60 -23.39 -12.43 -31.38
N SER A 61 -24.39 -11.94 -32.12
CA SER A 61 -24.19 -11.51 -33.52
C SER A 61 -23.50 -10.13 -33.58
N GLU A 62 -22.94 -9.77 -34.74
CA GLU A 62 -22.37 -8.44 -34.98
C GLU A 62 -23.37 -7.29 -34.74
N GLU A 63 -24.64 -7.50 -35.11
CA GLU A 63 -25.71 -6.52 -34.86
C GLU A 63 -26.01 -6.36 -33.37
N GLN A 64 -26.11 -7.48 -32.63
CA GLN A 64 -26.32 -7.48 -31.18
C GLN A 64 -25.13 -6.85 -30.45
N TRP A 65 -23.92 -7.14 -30.89
CA TRP A 65 -22.69 -6.58 -30.33
C TRP A 65 -22.56 -5.08 -30.57
N THR A 66 -22.95 -4.61 -31.75
CA THR A 66 -22.99 -3.18 -32.06
C THR A 66 -23.95 -2.44 -31.12
N LEU A 67 -25.07 -3.08 -30.77
CA LEU A 67 -26.10 -2.54 -29.87
C LEU A 67 -25.65 -2.54 -28.40
N LEU A 68 -24.84 -3.51 -27.99
CA LEU A 68 -24.20 -3.59 -26.67
C LEU A 68 -23.11 -2.53 -26.44
N GLY A 69 -22.67 -1.83 -27.50
CA GLY A 69 -21.57 -0.89 -27.47
C GLY A 69 -20.27 -1.60 -27.84
N ARG A 70 -19.58 -1.10 -28.88
CA ARG A 70 -18.38 -1.71 -29.47
C ARG A 70 -17.33 -2.06 -28.41
N GLY A 71 -17.28 -3.32 -28.00
CA GLY A 71 -16.19 -3.92 -27.27
C GLY A 71 -15.33 -4.77 -28.20
N THR A 72 -14.14 -5.14 -27.76
CA THR A 72 -13.17 -5.98 -28.47
C THR A 72 -13.72 -7.30 -29.00
N SER A 73 -13.18 -7.76 -30.14
CA SER A 73 -13.41 -9.11 -30.69
C SER A 73 -13.08 -10.20 -29.67
N ALA A 74 -14.00 -11.14 -29.50
CA ALA A 74 -13.90 -12.32 -28.67
C ALA A 74 -13.01 -13.41 -29.27
N LEU A 75 -12.66 -14.33 -28.39
CA LEU A 75 -11.59 -15.30 -28.49
C LEU A 75 -12.01 -16.59 -29.22
N GLU A 76 -11.11 -17.16 -30.03
CA GLU A 76 -11.22 -18.54 -30.55
C GLU A 76 -11.10 -19.60 -29.43
N THR A 77 -10.46 -19.26 -28.31
CA THR A 77 -10.35 -20.10 -27.10
C THR A 77 -10.90 -19.34 -25.92
N ARG A 78 -11.80 -19.91 -25.10
CA ARG A 78 -12.49 -19.25 -23.96
C ARG A 78 -11.60 -18.57 -22.87
N ARG A 79 -10.29 -18.43 -23.07
CA ARG A 79 -9.31 -17.85 -22.16
C ARG A 79 -8.66 -16.60 -22.74
N LEU A 80 -8.46 -15.58 -21.91
CA LEU A 80 -7.68 -14.39 -22.25
C LEU A 80 -6.24 -14.77 -22.66
N THR A 81 -5.80 -14.31 -23.83
CA THR A 81 -4.43 -14.50 -24.31
C THR A 81 -3.51 -13.36 -23.84
N PRO A 82 -2.18 -13.56 -23.83
CA PRO A 82 -1.23 -12.48 -23.51
C PRO A 82 -1.34 -11.27 -24.44
N SER A 83 -1.64 -11.46 -25.73
CA SER A 83 -1.83 -10.37 -26.69
C SER A 83 -3.04 -9.50 -26.34
N ILE A 84 -4.15 -10.12 -25.92
CA ILE A 84 -5.36 -9.40 -25.51
C ILE A 84 -5.13 -8.64 -24.21
N ARG A 85 -4.45 -9.24 -23.23
CA ARG A 85 -4.08 -8.55 -21.98
C ARG A 85 -3.25 -7.30 -22.27
N ARG A 86 -2.24 -7.42 -23.14
CA ARG A 86 -1.43 -6.28 -23.59
C ARG A 86 -2.27 -5.21 -24.29
N ALA A 87 -3.11 -5.57 -25.27
CA ALA A 87 -3.96 -4.61 -25.96
C ALA A 87 -4.94 -3.88 -25.03
N PHE A 88 -5.56 -4.61 -24.10
CA PHE A 88 -6.44 -4.06 -23.07
C PHE A 88 -5.71 -3.04 -22.19
N VAL A 89 -4.55 -3.41 -21.64
CA VAL A 89 -3.76 -2.51 -20.79
C VAL A 89 -3.27 -1.29 -21.57
N THR A 90 -2.74 -1.47 -22.79
CA THR A 90 -2.29 -0.35 -23.63
C THR A 90 -3.40 0.66 -23.91
N THR A 91 -4.62 0.20 -24.15
CA THR A 91 -5.78 1.07 -24.42
C THR A 91 -6.16 1.92 -23.20
N LEU A 92 -6.11 1.34 -22.00
CA LEU A 92 -6.56 1.99 -20.77
C LEU A 92 -5.45 2.71 -19.99
N ARG A 93 -4.17 2.44 -20.30
CA ARG A 93 -3.03 2.97 -19.55
C ARG A 93 -3.04 4.49 -19.45
N THR A 94 -3.11 5.19 -20.58
CA THR A 94 -3.10 6.66 -20.62
C THR A 94 -4.27 7.30 -19.85
N PRO A 95 -5.55 6.94 -20.11
CA PRO A 95 -6.66 7.56 -19.39
C PRO A 95 -6.61 7.26 -17.88
N VAL A 96 -6.18 6.07 -17.47
CA VAL A 96 -6.05 5.71 -16.05
C VAL A 96 -4.93 6.51 -15.36
N LEU A 97 -3.75 6.62 -15.99
CA LEU A 97 -2.63 7.40 -15.45
C LEU A 97 -2.91 8.91 -15.38
N LEU A 98 -3.81 9.43 -16.20
CA LEU A 98 -4.29 10.80 -16.10
C LEU A 98 -5.36 10.94 -15.01
N ALA A 99 -6.34 10.03 -14.99
CA ALA A 99 -7.48 10.08 -14.08
C ALA A 99 -7.11 9.80 -12.62
N MET A 100 -5.98 9.12 -12.34
CA MET A 100 -5.50 8.92 -10.97
C MET A 100 -5.26 10.25 -10.23
N PHE A 101 -4.96 11.33 -10.97
CA PHE A 101 -4.82 12.70 -10.45
C PHE A 101 -6.09 13.54 -10.65
N SER A 102 -7.25 12.92 -10.85
CA SER A 102 -8.51 13.65 -10.91
C SER A 102 -8.80 14.36 -9.59
N LYS A 103 -9.44 15.53 -9.69
CA LYS A 103 -9.98 16.27 -8.53
C LYS A 103 -11.28 15.66 -8.02
N ASP A 104 -11.95 14.86 -8.85
CA ASP A 104 -13.14 14.11 -8.46
C ASP A 104 -12.73 12.81 -7.73
N PRO A 105 -13.08 12.63 -6.45
CA PRO A 105 -12.66 11.46 -5.67
C PRO A 105 -13.14 10.12 -6.25
N PHE A 106 -14.32 10.08 -6.86
CA PHE A 106 -14.89 8.86 -7.44
C PHE A 106 -14.08 8.41 -8.66
N SER A 107 -13.78 9.35 -9.55
CA SER A 107 -12.94 9.13 -10.74
C SER A 107 -11.52 8.72 -10.36
N SER A 108 -10.91 9.42 -9.40
CA SER A 108 -9.55 9.07 -8.93
C SER A 108 -9.53 7.67 -8.31
N THR A 109 -10.48 7.33 -7.42
CA THR A 109 -10.53 6.00 -6.79
C THR A 109 -10.77 4.89 -7.80
N SER A 110 -11.64 5.11 -8.78
CA SER A 110 -11.90 4.14 -9.86
C SER A 110 -10.66 3.93 -10.74
N ALA A 111 -9.96 5.02 -11.08
CA ALA A 111 -8.70 4.95 -11.82
C ALA A 111 -7.61 4.20 -11.03
N GLN A 112 -7.50 4.44 -9.72
CA GLN A 112 -6.57 3.72 -8.85
C GLN A 112 -6.88 2.21 -8.79
N GLY A 113 -8.16 1.84 -8.72
CA GLY A 113 -8.60 0.44 -8.80
C GLY A 113 -8.26 -0.21 -10.15
N ALA A 114 -8.51 0.49 -11.25
CA ALA A 114 -8.13 0.03 -12.59
C ALA A 114 -6.60 -0.12 -12.73
N LEU A 115 -5.83 0.85 -12.23
CA LEU A 115 -4.37 0.84 -12.24
C LEU A 115 -3.81 -0.39 -11.51
N ARG A 116 -4.34 -0.69 -10.32
CA ARG A 116 -3.98 -1.90 -9.56
C ARG A 116 -4.20 -3.18 -10.37
N THR A 117 -5.35 -3.32 -11.02
CA THR A 117 -5.66 -4.50 -11.83
C THR A 117 -4.75 -4.58 -13.05
N MET A 118 -4.53 -3.47 -13.76
CA MET A 118 -3.62 -3.43 -14.91
C MET A 118 -2.18 -3.75 -14.53
N ALA A 119 -1.71 -3.28 -13.37
CA ALA A 119 -0.38 -3.59 -12.85
C ALA A 119 -0.19 -5.08 -12.52
N LEU A 120 -1.27 -5.82 -12.22
CA LEU A 120 -1.23 -7.28 -12.07
C LEU A 120 -1.33 -8.01 -13.42
N LEU A 121 -2.00 -7.41 -14.41
CA LEU A 121 -2.13 -7.99 -15.75
C LEU A 121 -0.83 -7.85 -16.54
N GLU A 122 -0.37 -6.63 -16.79
CA GLU A 122 0.84 -6.37 -17.57
C GLU A 122 1.75 -5.39 -16.81
N PRO A 123 2.41 -5.83 -15.72
CA PRO A 123 3.23 -4.97 -14.89
C PRO A 123 4.33 -4.26 -15.67
N GLY A 124 4.91 -4.92 -16.68
CA GLY A 124 5.96 -4.34 -17.52
C GLY A 124 5.52 -3.11 -18.32
N LEU A 125 4.22 -2.91 -18.54
CA LEU A 125 3.68 -1.73 -19.23
C LEU A 125 3.22 -0.63 -18.26
N VAL A 126 2.87 -0.98 -17.03
CA VAL A 126 2.22 -0.07 -16.07
C VAL A 126 3.20 0.45 -15.02
N MET A 127 4.04 -0.44 -14.50
CA MET A 127 4.92 -0.13 -13.38
C MET A 127 5.97 0.94 -13.72
N PRO A 128 6.64 0.94 -14.90
CA PRO A 128 7.59 1.99 -15.24
C PRO A 128 6.96 3.40 -15.21
N ASP A 129 5.80 3.56 -15.86
CA ASP A 129 5.09 4.84 -15.94
C ASP A 129 4.56 5.31 -14.57
N LEU A 130 4.16 4.36 -13.72
CA LEU A 130 3.75 4.62 -12.34
C LEU A 130 4.95 5.04 -11.49
N LEU A 131 6.10 4.36 -11.62
CA LEU A 131 7.30 4.68 -10.86
C LEU A 131 7.84 6.07 -11.22
N GLU A 132 7.88 6.42 -12.50
CA GLU A 132 8.28 7.76 -12.95
C GLU A 132 7.44 8.86 -12.26
N ARG A 133 6.11 8.67 -12.24
CA ARG A 133 5.18 9.58 -11.56
C ARG A 133 5.34 9.57 -10.05
N ALA A 134 5.62 8.41 -9.47
CA ALA A 134 5.85 8.25 -8.04
C ALA A 134 7.08 8.99 -7.58
N TYR A 135 8.23 8.81 -8.24
CA TYR A 135 9.46 9.55 -7.92
C TYR A 135 9.24 11.05 -8.04
N SER A 136 8.70 11.52 -9.17
CA SER A 136 8.44 12.94 -9.36
C SER A 136 7.39 13.52 -8.39
N GLY A 137 6.42 12.71 -7.93
CA GLY A 137 5.42 13.12 -6.96
C GLY A 137 5.92 13.10 -5.50
N LEU A 138 6.88 12.25 -5.18
CA LEU A 138 7.45 12.12 -3.84
C LEU A 138 8.70 12.99 -3.63
N GLU A 139 9.37 13.46 -4.67
CA GLU A 139 10.41 14.50 -4.54
C GLU A 139 9.80 15.86 -4.16
N VAL A 140 8.54 16.10 -4.54
CA VAL A 140 7.81 17.36 -4.34
C VAL A 140 6.70 17.15 -3.29
N VAL A 141 7.07 16.74 -2.07
CA VAL A 141 6.13 16.36 -0.98
C VAL A 141 5.25 17.53 -0.50
N ASN A 142 5.54 18.76 -0.90
CA ASN A 142 4.69 19.92 -0.60
C ASN A 142 3.36 19.91 -1.41
N GLU A 143 3.28 19.22 -2.55
CA GLU A 143 2.04 19.06 -3.33
C GLU A 143 1.15 17.94 -2.77
N THR A 144 0.26 18.27 -1.83
CA THR A 144 -0.56 17.28 -1.10
C THR A 144 -1.40 16.36 -1.97
N HIS A 145 -2.11 16.89 -2.97
CA HIS A 145 -2.98 16.08 -3.82
C HIS A 145 -2.17 15.08 -4.67
N ARG A 146 -1.04 15.54 -5.22
CA ARG A 146 -0.15 14.70 -6.02
C ARG A 146 0.50 13.61 -5.18
N THR A 147 1.03 13.98 -4.01
CA THR A 147 1.67 13.06 -3.05
C THR A 147 0.71 11.96 -2.60
N THR A 148 -0.51 12.32 -2.21
CA THR A 148 -1.50 11.34 -1.72
C THR A 148 -1.99 10.41 -2.84
N ALA A 149 -2.14 10.91 -4.06
CA ALA A 149 -2.50 10.11 -5.23
C ALA A 149 -1.42 9.07 -5.59
N VAL A 150 -0.13 9.45 -5.58
CA VAL A 150 0.96 8.49 -5.88
C VAL A 150 1.15 7.47 -4.78
N LEU A 151 1.05 7.85 -3.50
CA LEU A 151 1.14 6.91 -2.37
C LEU A 151 0.00 5.87 -2.42
N SER A 152 -1.21 6.31 -2.75
CA SER A 152 -2.36 5.41 -2.90
C SER A 152 -2.20 4.46 -4.09
N ALA A 153 -1.63 4.95 -5.20
CA ALA A 153 -1.33 4.13 -6.38
C ALA A 153 -0.28 3.07 -6.10
N LEU A 154 0.82 3.47 -5.46
CA LEU A 154 1.88 2.55 -5.04
C LEU A 154 1.36 1.50 -4.05
N ALA A 155 0.49 1.90 -3.11
CA ALA A 155 -0.15 0.95 -2.20
C ALA A 155 -1.01 -0.08 -2.97
N GLY A 156 -1.78 0.37 -3.96
CA GLY A 156 -2.55 -0.52 -4.83
C GLY A 156 -1.67 -1.46 -5.67
N ALA A 157 -0.50 -1.00 -6.09
CA ALA A 157 0.48 -1.74 -6.88
C ALA A 157 1.61 -2.40 -6.06
N ALA A 158 1.41 -2.56 -4.74
CA ALA A 158 2.44 -3.07 -3.85
C ALA A 158 2.89 -4.51 -4.21
N LEU A 159 1.97 -5.39 -4.60
CA LEU A 159 2.31 -6.78 -4.91
C LEU A 159 3.25 -6.91 -6.13
N PRO A 160 2.97 -6.25 -7.29
CA PRO A 160 3.94 -6.13 -8.38
C PRO A 160 5.29 -5.55 -7.95
N LEU A 161 5.29 -4.55 -7.08
CA LEU A 161 6.51 -3.91 -6.59
C LEU A 161 7.38 -4.88 -5.77
N VAL A 162 6.76 -5.68 -4.90
CA VAL A 162 7.45 -6.54 -3.93
C VAL A 162 7.81 -7.92 -4.48
N SER A 163 7.00 -8.49 -5.37
CA SER A 163 7.16 -9.88 -5.81
C SER A 163 7.88 -10.00 -7.15
N GLU A 164 9.09 -10.58 -7.14
CA GLU A 164 9.84 -10.91 -8.38
C GLU A 164 9.08 -11.89 -9.30
N LYS A 165 8.08 -12.61 -8.76
CA LYS A 165 7.23 -13.52 -9.54
C LYS A 165 6.19 -12.78 -10.36
N VAL A 166 5.79 -11.60 -9.90
CA VAL A 166 4.81 -10.75 -10.57
C VAL A 166 5.55 -9.78 -11.49
N TRP A 167 6.57 -9.09 -10.98
CA TRP A 167 7.39 -8.18 -11.76
C TRP A 167 8.84 -8.15 -11.27
N LEU A 168 9.75 -8.54 -12.16
CA LEU A 168 11.19 -8.49 -11.93
C LEU A 168 11.69 -7.04 -12.05
N GLY A 169 12.49 -6.61 -11.08
CA GLY A 169 13.11 -5.28 -11.08
C GLY A 169 12.35 -4.24 -10.24
N GLY A 170 11.13 -4.53 -9.79
CA GLY A 170 10.41 -3.65 -8.86
C GLY A 170 11.08 -3.54 -7.49
N GLN A 171 11.77 -4.59 -7.07
CA GLN A 171 12.24 -4.73 -5.69
C GLN A 171 13.32 -3.71 -5.31
N LYS A 172 14.16 -3.30 -6.26
CA LYS A 172 15.19 -2.26 -6.06
C LYS A 172 14.62 -0.87 -5.76
N HIS A 173 13.34 -0.64 -6.05
CA HIS A 173 12.67 0.64 -5.82
C HIS A 173 12.04 0.73 -4.42
N ILE A 174 11.96 -0.38 -3.68
CA ILE A 174 11.24 -0.44 -2.41
C ILE A 174 11.84 0.51 -1.38
N VAL A 175 13.14 0.37 -1.07
CA VAL A 175 13.79 1.22 -0.06
C VAL A 175 13.78 2.69 -0.47
N PRO A 176 14.17 3.08 -1.70
CA PRO A 176 14.09 4.48 -2.14
C PRO A 176 12.69 5.09 -2.01
N LEU A 177 11.64 4.36 -2.40
CA LEU A 177 10.26 4.87 -2.29
C LEU A 177 9.81 4.97 -0.82
N LEU A 178 10.22 4.01 0.02
CA LEU A 178 9.93 4.03 1.45
C LEU A 178 10.67 5.16 2.18
N GLU A 179 11.86 5.54 1.73
CA GLU A 179 12.57 6.73 2.23
C GLU A 179 11.88 8.02 1.82
N LEU A 180 11.53 8.14 0.54
CA LEU A 180 10.83 9.29 -0.02
C LEU A 180 9.43 9.49 0.60
N CYS A 181 8.79 8.45 1.15
CA CYS A 181 7.50 8.60 1.82
C CYS A 181 7.60 9.11 3.27
N ILE A 182 8.78 9.07 3.92
CA ILE A 182 8.95 9.49 5.33
C ILE A 182 8.48 10.93 5.59
N PRO A 183 8.84 11.93 4.76
CA PRO A 183 8.37 13.30 4.97
C PRO A 183 6.84 13.44 4.90
N GLY A 184 6.15 12.52 4.23
CA GLY A 184 4.69 12.46 4.17
C GLY A 184 4.02 12.09 5.49
N ILE A 185 4.75 11.56 6.47
CA ILE A 185 4.26 11.37 7.84
C ILE A 185 4.34 12.71 8.55
N ASP A 186 3.26 13.47 8.60
CA ASP A 186 3.16 14.81 9.17
C ASP A 186 1.84 15.00 9.90
N LEU A 187 1.89 15.56 11.12
CA LEU A 187 0.70 15.88 11.91
C LEU A 187 -0.14 16.99 11.25
N ASN A 188 0.50 17.88 10.49
CA ASN A 188 -0.17 18.99 9.81
C ASN A 188 -0.92 18.54 8.54
N ASP A 189 -0.60 17.37 8.01
CA ASP A 189 -1.27 16.79 6.83
C ASP A 189 -1.71 15.35 7.12
N PRO A 190 -2.88 15.18 7.78
CA PRO A 190 -3.41 13.87 8.14
C PRO A 190 -3.57 12.93 6.95
N MET A 191 -3.93 13.46 5.78
CA MET A 191 -4.16 12.66 4.57
C MET A 191 -2.85 12.11 4.01
N LYS A 192 -1.77 12.90 3.99
CA LYS A 192 -0.44 12.37 3.63
C LYS A 192 -0.03 11.26 4.58
N THR A 193 -0.20 11.44 5.88
CA THR A 193 0.16 10.42 6.87
C THR A 193 -0.63 9.13 6.69
N LEU A 194 -1.92 9.23 6.38
CA LEU A 194 -2.79 8.08 6.10
C LEU A 194 -2.34 7.33 4.84
N CYS A 195 -2.07 8.03 3.73
CA CYS A 195 -1.61 7.42 2.49
C CYS A 195 -0.19 6.83 2.60
N ALA A 196 0.72 7.50 3.30
CA ALA A 196 2.08 7.02 3.55
C ALA A 196 2.05 5.74 4.39
N SER A 197 1.26 5.74 5.47
CA SER A 197 1.01 4.57 6.31
C SER A 197 0.43 3.40 5.51
N LEU A 198 -0.56 3.67 4.66
CA LEU A 198 -1.16 2.66 3.79
C LEU A 198 -0.14 2.06 2.82
N PHE A 199 0.72 2.88 2.21
CA PHE A 199 1.78 2.41 1.33
C PHE A 199 2.79 1.51 2.07
N VAL A 200 3.29 1.98 3.23
CA VAL A 200 4.22 1.20 4.07
C VAL A 200 3.62 -0.16 4.44
N VAL A 201 2.38 -0.19 4.96
CA VAL A 201 1.70 -1.45 5.29
C VAL A 201 1.55 -2.35 4.07
N SER A 202 1.13 -1.79 2.93
CA SER A 202 0.85 -2.55 1.71
C SER A 202 2.09 -3.24 1.16
N VAL A 203 3.26 -2.63 1.30
CA VAL A 203 4.56 -3.19 0.91
C VAL A 203 5.06 -4.18 1.96
N VAL A 204 5.09 -3.78 3.24
CA VAL A 204 5.70 -4.55 4.32
C VAL A 204 4.99 -5.88 4.56
N GLN A 205 3.67 -5.94 4.43
CA GLN A 205 2.91 -7.19 4.61
C GLN A 205 3.31 -8.31 3.64
N HIS A 206 4.02 -8.01 2.55
CA HIS A 206 4.43 -8.95 1.52
C HIS A 206 5.94 -9.30 1.57
N MET A 207 6.69 -8.82 2.55
CA MET A 207 8.14 -9.07 2.66
C MET A 207 8.60 -9.27 4.09
N LYS A 208 9.84 -9.75 4.28
CA LYS A 208 10.55 -9.65 5.55
C LYS A 208 11.63 -8.59 5.44
N ILE A 209 11.75 -7.76 6.47
CA ILE A 209 12.69 -6.65 6.51
C ILE A 209 13.92 -7.12 7.27
N GLY A 210 15.01 -7.30 6.55
CA GLY A 210 16.28 -7.71 7.13
C GLY A 210 17.43 -7.31 6.24
N ASP A 211 18.59 -7.20 6.85
CA ASP A 211 19.82 -6.96 6.12
C ASP A 211 20.25 -8.24 5.41
N LEU A 212 20.19 -8.21 4.08
CA LEU A 212 20.60 -9.32 3.22
C LEU A 212 22.10 -9.28 2.89
N SER A 213 22.80 -8.18 3.20
CA SER A 213 24.24 -8.03 2.94
C SER A 213 25.08 -8.98 3.80
N ILE A 214 24.61 -9.30 5.02
CA ILE A 214 25.29 -10.18 5.98
C ILE A 214 25.43 -11.63 5.46
N GLN A 215 24.60 -12.06 4.50
CA GLN A 215 24.69 -13.40 3.92
C GLN A 215 25.89 -13.60 2.96
N GLN A 216 26.69 -12.55 2.68
CA GLN A 216 27.90 -12.63 1.85
C GLN A 216 29.19 -12.91 2.65
N GLY A 217 29.14 -13.68 3.73
CA GLY A 217 30.35 -14.16 4.42
C GLY A 217 31.26 -15.12 3.61
N GLY A 218 31.21 -15.12 2.28
CA GLY A 218 31.92 -16.09 1.44
C GLY A 218 32.24 -15.70 -0.01
N ALA A 219 31.96 -14.48 -0.47
CA ALA A 219 32.39 -14.04 -1.81
C ALA A 219 32.96 -12.61 -1.73
N PRO A 220 34.21 -12.37 -2.16
CA PRO A 220 34.79 -11.03 -2.12
C PRO A 220 34.07 -10.14 -3.13
N LEU A 221 33.47 -9.06 -2.63
CA LEU A 221 33.04 -7.92 -3.44
C LEU A 221 34.30 -7.29 -4.05
N SER A 222 34.42 -7.31 -5.37
CA SER A 222 35.40 -6.47 -6.08
C SER A 222 34.86 -5.05 -6.15
N ASP A 223 35.63 -4.08 -5.66
CA ASP A 223 35.39 -2.62 -5.62
C ASP A 223 35.28 -1.94 -7.01
N ALA A 224 34.60 -2.54 -7.99
CA ALA A 224 34.66 -2.09 -9.38
C ALA A 224 33.31 -1.80 -10.05
N GLN A 225 32.19 -1.70 -9.33
CA GLN A 225 30.87 -1.55 -10.00
C GLN A 225 29.97 -0.44 -9.45
N ALA A 226 30.53 0.57 -8.78
CA ALA A 226 29.76 1.75 -8.38
C ALA A 226 29.73 2.88 -9.43
N GLU A 227 30.52 2.83 -10.50
CA GLU A 227 30.66 3.98 -11.43
C GLU A 227 30.78 3.62 -12.92
N GLU A 228 30.08 2.61 -13.46
CA GLU A 228 30.09 2.40 -14.91
C GLU A 228 28.90 1.56 -15.43
N MET A 229 27.77 2.21 -15.77
CA MET A 229 26.78 1.65 -16.72
C MET A 229 26.07 2.78 -17.49
N MET A 230 26.84 3.54 -18.27
CA MET A 230 26.40 4.11 -19.54
C MET A 230 27.36 3.59 -20.61
N ASP A 231 27.27 2.31 -20.94
CA ASP A 231 27.98 1.76 -22.10
C ASP A 231 27.02 1.71 -23.30
N ILE A 232 27.08 2.77 -24.08
CA ILE A 232 26.51 2.84 -25.42
C ILE A 232 27.57 2.26 -26.35
N ASN A 233 27.40 1.02 -26.83
CA ASN A 233 27.72 0.68 -28.23
C ASN A 233 27.34 -0.75 -28.67
N GLY A 234 26.49 -0.78 -29.70
CA GLY A 234 26.62 -1.68 -30.85
C GLY A 234 25.93 -3.03 -30.73
N HIS A 235 24.81 -3.19 -31.42
CA HIS A 235 24.74 -4.03 -32.63
C HIS A 235 23.51 -3.64 -33.48
N ASP A 236 23.74 -3.69 -34.77
CA ASP A 236 22.96 -3.24 -35.93
C ASP A 236 21.61 -3.96 -36.11
N HIS A 237 20.52 -3.18 -36.19
CA HIS A 237 19.33 -3.56 -36.97
C HIS A 237 18.62 -2.31 -37.53
N SER A 238 18.94 -2.00 -38.79
CA SER A 238 18.10 -1.39 -39.83
C SER A 238 16.76 -0.74 -39.41
N GLN A 239 16.70 0.57 -39.64
CA GLN A 239 15.57 1.50 -39.48
C GLN A 239 14.20 1.05 -40.03
N ILE A 240 13.14 1.40 -39.29
CA ILE A 240 11.96 2.11 -39.83
C ILE A 240 11.54 3.19 -38.81
N PRO A 241 11.37 4.48 -39.18
CA PRO A 241 10.99 5.52 -38.24
C PRO A 241 9.47 5.67 -38.18
N SER A 242 8.86 5.39 -37.03
CA SER A 242 7.47 5.79 -36.78
C SER A 242 7.23 6.01 -35.29
N GLY A 243 7.01 7.29 -34.94
CA GLY A 243 6.27 7.75 -33.76
C GLY A 243 6.87 7.42 -32.39
N THR A 244 7.27 8.46 -31.64
CA THR A 244 7.52 8.52 -30.18
C THR A 244 6.96 7.37 -29.33
N ASP A 245 7.58 6.20 -29.38
CA ASP A 245 7.20 5.05 -28.57
C ASP A 245 8.23 4.84 -27.45
N VAL A 246 7.68 4.93 -26.23
CA VAL A 246 7.97 4.20 -25.00
C VAL A 246 9.45 3.90 -24.74
N GLY A 247 10.00 4.58 -23.72
CA GLY A 247 11.35 4.33 -23.21
C GLY A 247 11.65 2.84 -23.10
N GLU A 248 12.81 2.44 -23.66
CA GLU A 248 13.31 1.07 -23.62
C GLU A 248 13.24 0.55 -22.19
N THR A 249 12.35 -0.41 -21.95
CA THR A 249 12.29 -1.09 -20.67
C THR A 249 13.51 -2.01 -20.62
N VAL A 250 14.54 -1.60 -19.87
CA VAL A 250 15.75 -2.41 -19.67
C VAL A 250 15.32 -3.77 -19.12
N ILE A 251 15.48 -4.81 -19.94
CA ILE A 251 15.17 -6.19 -19.56
C ILE A 251 16.33 -6.69 -18.71
N LEU A 252 16.17 -6.60 -17.39
CA LEU A 252 17.14 -7.13 -16.44
C LEU A 252 17.12 -8.66 -16.46
N SER A 253 18.29 -9.27 -16.39
CA SER A 253 18.37 -10.68 -16.02
C SER A 253 17.90 -10.86 -14.57
N ARG A 254 17.47 -12.08 -14.24
CA ARG A 254 17.04 -12.43 -12.88
C ARG A 254 18.16 -12.24 -11.85
N GLU A 255 19.41 -12.46 -12.26
CA GLU A 255 20.57 -12.32 -11.39
C GLU A 255 20.86 -10.84 -11.09
N GLU A 256 20.96 -10.00 -12.13
CA GLU A 256 21.14 -8.55 -11.99
C GLU A 256 20.03 -7.93 -11.15
N GLY A 257 18.77 -8.30 -11.43
CA GLY A 257 17.62 -7.79 -10.67
C GLY A 257 17.67 -8.15 -9.18
N ARG A 258 18.19 -9.33 -8.82
CA ARG A 258 18.37 -9.74 -7.42
C ARG A 258 19.57 -9.07 -6.76
N THR A 259 20.65 -8.82 -7.50
CA THR A 259 21.80 -8.06 -6.98
C THR A 259 21.37 -6.64 -6.61
N LEU A 260 20.72 -5.92 -7.54
CA LEU A 260 20.21 -4.57 -7.27
C LEU A 260 19.21 -4.53 -6.11
N ALA A 261 18.35 -5.56 -5.98
CA ALA A 261 17.42 -5.65 -4.87
C ALA A 261 18.14 -5.87 -3.52
N ARG A 262 19.24 -6.63 -3.49
CA ARG A 262 20.06 -6.81 -2.28
C ARG A 262 20.81 -5.54 -1.90
N ASP A 263 21.38 -4.86 -2.88
CA ASP A 263 22.08 -3.59 -2.66
C ASP A 263 21.13 -2.54 -2.09
N SER A 264 19.92 -2.45 -2.65
CA SER A 264 18.85 -1.60 -2.10
C SER A 264 18.44 -2.01 -0.68
N ALA A 265 18.38 -3.32 -0.39
CA ALA A 265 18.00 -3.83 0.94
C ALA A 265 18.99 -3.47 2.05
N ALA A 266 20.23 -3.08 1.73
CA ALA A 266 21.18 -2.58 2.72
C ALA A 266 20.66 -1.31 3.44
N GLY A 267 19.81 -0.51 2.77
CA GLY A 267 19.22 0.70 3.35
C GLY A 267 18.07 0.44 4.34
N PHE A 268 17.63 -0.80 4.55
CA PHE A 268 16.51 -1.08 5.46
C PHE A 268 16.78 -0.66 6.91
N ALA A 269 18.02 -0.79 7.39
CA ALA A 269 18.37 -0.39 8.75
C ALA A 269 18.18 1.12 8.96
N ASP A 270 18.73 1.93 8.05
CA ASP A 270 18.63 3.38 8.09
C ASP A 270 17.19 3.86 7.87
N TRP A 271 16.46 3.22 6.95
CA TRP A 271 15.06 3.51 6.73
C TRP A 271 14.20 3.23 7.97
N VAL A 272 14.36 2.07 8.62
CA VAL A 272 13.62 1.72 9.84
C VAL A 272 13.92 2.76 10.93
N VAL A 273 15.19 3.09 11.16
CA VAL A 273 15.57 4.09 12.17
C VAL A 273 14.93 5.45 11.85
N SER A 274 14.98 5.89 10.59
CA SER A 274 14.43 7.17 10.15
C SER A 274 12.91 7.23 10.30
N LEU A 275 12.21 6.15 9.98
CA LEU A 275 10.77 6.02 10.15
C LEU A 275 10.37 6.13 11.63
N PHE A 276 11.03 5.38 12.52
CA PHE A 276 10.73 5.44 13.95
C PHE A 276 11.04 6.82 14.54
N ARG A 277 12.17 7.43 14.17
CA ARG A 277 12.49 8.82 14.59
C ARG A 277 11.43 9.81 14.12
N ARG A 278 10.93 9.67 12.89
CA ARG A 278 9.86 10.53 12.36
C ARG A 278 8.57 10.37 13.14
N ILE A 279 8.19 9.14 13.49
CA ILE A 279 6.99 8.85 14.29
C ILE A 279 7.14 9.39 15.72
N LEU A 280 8.30 9.21 16.35
CA LEU A 280 8.58 9.76 17.68
C LEU A 280 8.51 11.30 17.65
N ALA A 281 9.12 11.94 16.66
CA ALA A 281 9.00 13.39 16.47
C ALA A 281 7.54 13.84 16.25
N LEU A 282 6.72 13.05 15.57
CA LEU A 282 5.28 13.31 15.46
C LEU A 282 4.61 13.24 16.82
N TYR A 283 4.93 12.23 17.64
CA TYR A 283 4.38 12.09 18.99
C TYR A 283 4.73 13.26 19.90
N GLU A 284 5.94 13.80 19.78
CA GLU A 284 6.36 14.99 20.52
C GLU A 284 5.50 16.22 20.24
N ASN A 285 4.97 16.32 19.02
CA ASN A 285 4.17 17.45 18.53
C ASN A 285 2.65 17.23 18.67
N LEU A 286 2.21 16.14 19.30
CA LEU A 286 0.79 15.90 19.52
C LEU A 286 0.16 16.99 20.40
N PRO A 287 -1.10 17.36 20.16
CA PRO A 287 -1.83 18.24 21.06
C PRO A 287 -2.02 17.59 22.43
N GLU A 288 -2.18 18.39 23.48
CA GLU A 288 -2.47 17.87 24.82
C GLU A 288 -3.76 17.02 24.81
N GLU A 289 -3.72 15.92 25.55
CA GLU A 289 -4.92 15.09 25.76
C GLU A 289 -5.94 15.87 26.58
N GLY A 290 -7.21 15.87 26.13
CA GLY A 290 -8.23 16.65 26.82
C GLY A 290 -9.66 16.44 26.34
N GLY A 291 -10.57 17.22 26.94
CA GLY A 291 -12.00 17.19 26.67
C GLY A 291 -12.74 16.00 27.32
N LYS A 292 -14.07 15.93 27.11
CA LYS A 292 -14.95 14.92 27.74
C LYS A 292 -14.58 13.46 27.46
N LYS A 293 -13.80 13.20 26.40
CA LYS A 293 -13.41 11.86 25.95
C LYS A 293 -11.93 11.51 26.19
N ASN A 294 -11.15 12.43 26.76
CA ASN A 294 -9.71 12.27 26.97
C ASN A 294 -8.99 11.79 25.69
N THR A 295 -9.27 12.46 24.56
CA THR A 295 -8.73 12.13 23.24
C THR A 295 -7.54 13.03 22.93
N THR A 296 -6.57 12.52 22.18
CA THR A 296 -5.42 13.30 21.72
C THR A 296 -5.87 14.16 20.55
N GLY A 297 -6.15 15.44 20.81
CA GLY A 297 -6.63 16.36 19.78
C GLY A 297 -8.04 16.02 19.26
N GLY A 298 -8.21 16.06 17.94
CA GLY A 298 -9.48 15.88 17.25
C GLY A 298 -9.60 14.54 16.49
N LYS A 299 -10.64 14.46 15.64
CA LYS A 299 -10.93 13.25 14.86
C LYS A 299 -9.82 12.90 13.86
N MET A 300 -9.11 13.89 13.33
CA MET A 300 -8.07 13.70 12.33
C MET A 300 -6.79 13.15 12.99
N GLU A 301 -6.41 13.69 14.14
CA GLU A 301 -5.28 13.24 14.94
C GLU A 301 -5.47 11.79 15.41
N GLU A 302 -6.68 11.44 15.89
CA GLU A 302 -7.01 10.06 16.23
C GLU A 302 -6.95 9.12 15.01
N ALA A 303 -7.33 9.59 13.82
CA ALA A 303 -7.20 8.80 12.59
C ALA A 303 -5.73 8.56 12.22
N VAL A 304 -4.88 9.58 12.35
CA VAL A 304 -3.43 9.49 12.17
C VAL A 304 -2.82 8.49 13.15
N LEU A 305 -3.12 8.61 14.45
CA LEU A 305 -2.61 7.70 15.48
C LEU A 305 -3.06 6.27 15.24
N LYS A 306 -4.33 6.05 14.86
CA LYS A 306 -4.85 4.72 14.52
C LYS A 306 -4.12 4.12 13.31
N SER A 307 -3.86 4.93 12.29
CA SER A 307 -3.14 4.50 11.09
C SER A 307 -1.70 4.14 11.41
N LEU A 308 -0.97 5.00 12.13
CA LEU A 308 0.40 4.74 12.57
C LEU A 308 0.49 3.51 13.45
N LYS A 309 -0.46 3.28 14.37
CA LYS A 309 -0.52 2.05 15.15
C LYS A 309 -0.63 0.81 14.26
N GLY A 310 -1.49 0.83 13.24
CA GLY A 310 -1.62 -0.28 12.28
C GLY A 310 -0.32 -0.52 11.49
N THR A 311 0.35 0.56 11.11
CA THR A 311 1.68 0.52 10.46
C THR A 311 2.72 -0.10 11.37
N LEU A 312 2.82 0.35 12.62
CA LEU A 312 3.77 -0.16 13.61
C LEU A 312 3.51 -1.62 13.96
N ASP A 313 2.25 -2.03 14.14
CA ASP A 313 1.86 -3.43 14.38
C ASP A 313 2.36 -4.33 13.23
N THR A 314 2.13 -3.92 11.98
CA THR A 314 2.57 -4.67 10.79
C THR A 314 4.09 -4.65 10.66
N LEU A 315 4.72 -3.49 10.85
CA LEU A 315 6.15 -3.33 10.72
C LEU A 315 6.92 -4.21 11.71
N CYS A 316 6.57 -4.13 13.00
CA CYS A 316 7.25 -4.89 14.05
C CYS A 316 7.19 -6.41 13.80
N LEU A 317 6.09 -6.91 13.23
CA LEU A 317 5.91 -8.33 12.90
C LEU A 317 6.82 -8.80 11.74
N HIS A 318 7.21 -7.89 10.86
CA HIS A 318 7.97 -8.18 9.65
C HIS A 318 9.47 -7.85 9.76
N LEU A 319 9.92 -7.23 10.85
CA LEU A 319 11.35 -7.05 11.16
C LEU A 319 12.05 -8.38 11.41
N SER A 320 13.28 -8.48 10.93
CA SER A 320 14.26 -9.50 11.34
C SER A 320 14.72 -9.25 12.78
N ASP A 321 15.28 -10.27 13.42
CA ASP A 321 15.72 -10.18 14.82
C ASP A 321 16.69 -9.02 15.09
N PRO A 322 17.75 -8.78 14.27
CA PRO A 322 18.67 -7.67 14.51
C PRO A 322 18.01 -6.30 14.38
N LEU A 323 17.10 -6.13 13.41
CA LEU A 323 16.37 -4.87 13.23
C LEU A 323 15.33 -4.65 14.33
N PHE A 324 14.71 -5.72 14.82
CA PHE A 324 13.84 -5.63 15.99
C PHE A 324 14.61 -5.14 17.21
N ASP A 325 15.79 -5.69 17.47
CA ASP A 325 16.63 -5.29 18.62
C ASP A 325 17.09 -3.84 18.50
N LEU A 326 17.45 -3.40 17.29
CA LEU A 326 17.77 -2.00 16.98
C LEU A 326 16.60 -1.07 17.29
N VAL A 327 15.39 -1.40 16.82
CA VAL A 327 14.18 -0.62 17.10
C VAL A 327 13.85 -0.62 18.59
N LEU A 328 13.92 -1.76 19.24
CA LEU A 328 13.65 -1.88 20.67
C LEU A 328 14.62 -1.01 21.49
N GLN A 329 15.90 -0.97 21.12
CA GLN A 329 16.87 -0.07 21.73
C GLN A 329 16.52 1.41 21.48
N LEU A 330 16.23 1.80 20.23
CA LEU A 330 15.85 3.16 19.87
C LEU A 330 14.63 3.65 20.65
N VAL A 331 13.57 2.83 20.72
CA VAL A 331 12.33 3.15 21.43
C VAL A 331 12.56 3.19 22.95
N TYR A 332 13.39 2.31 23.49
CA TYR A 332 13.75 2.33 24.91
C TYR A 332 14.51 3.61 25.29
N ASP A 333 15.54 3.97 24.53
CA ASP A 333 16.37 5.16 24.80
C ASP A 333 15.54 6.44 24.75
N TYR A 334 14.62 6.54 23.79
CA TYR A 334 13.64 7.62 23.76
C TYR A 334 12.73 7.58 25.00
N GLY A 335 12.16 6.42 25.31
CA GLY A 335 11.16 6.26 26.37
C GLY A 335 11.65 6.59 27.78
N ILE A 336 12.94 6.41 28.06
CA ILE A 336 13.51 6.73 29.38
C ILE A 336 13.96 8.18 29.53
N THR A 337 14.04 8.93 28.44
CA THR A 337 14.55 10.32 28.42
C THR A 337 13.50 11.36 28.03
N ASN A 338 12.41 10.96 27.36
CA ASN A 338 11.42 11.86 26.77
C ASN A 338 9.99 11.61 27.30
N ALA A 339 9.82 11.58 28.62
CA ALA A 339 8.49 11.51 29.23
C ALA A 339 7.70 12.78 28.92
N LYS A 340 6.65 12.67 28.09
CA LYS A 340 5.76 13.78 27.71
C LYS A 340 4.30 13.41 27.91
N SER A 341 3.53 14.29 28.55
CA SER A 341 2.13 14.05 28.92
C SER A 341 1.19 13.88 27.71
N ASN A 342 1.46 14.61 26.62
CA ASN A 342 0.68 14.56 25.37
C ASN A 342 0.89 13.27 24.54
N ALA A 343 1.96 12.53 24.81
CA ALA A 343 2.37 11.37 24.01
C ALA A 343 2.22 10.04 24.74
N VAL A 344 1.79 10.04 26.01
CA VAL A 344 1.70 8.85 26.87
C VAL A 344 0.97 7.70 26.15
N ARG A 345 -0.21 7.99 25.59
CA ARG A 345 -1.03 6.99 24.91
C ARG A 345 -0.38 6.48 23.63
N ALA A 346 0.09 7.38 22.78
CA ALA A 346 0.70 7.02 21.50
C ALA A 346 1.98 6.19 21.69
N PHE A 347 2.83 6.59 22.63
CA PHE A 347 4.05 5.87 22.97
C PHE A 347 3.78 4.52 23.62
N GLY A 348 2.83 4.44 24.55
CA GLY A 348 2.40 3.16 25.14
C GLY A 348 1.87 2.17 24.11
N GLN A 349 1.14 2.66 23.10
CA GLN A 349 0.71 1.83 21.96
C GLN A 349 1.89 1.32 21.12
N LEU A 350 2.90 2.16 20.87
CA LEU A 350 4.12 1.75 20.19
C LEU A 350 4.85 0.64 20.96
N VAL A 351 5.04 0.79 22.27
CA VAL A 351 5.65 -0.25 23.11
C VAL A 351 4.81 -1.53 23.11
N ALA A 352 3.48 -1.43 23.10
CA ALA A 352 2.59 -2.58 22.95
C ALA A 352 2.73 -3.29 21.59
N CYS A 353 3.02 -2.57 20.51
CA CYS A 353 3.29 -3.18 19.20
C CYS A 353 4.54 -4.07 19.27
N LEU A 354 5.62 -3.58 19.89
CA LEU A 354 6.84 -4.35 20.11
C LEU A 354 6.58 -5.56 21.03
N ALA A 355 5.89 -5.34 22.15
CA ALA A 355 5.59 -6.38 23.12
C ALA A 355 4.72 -7.51 22.54
N ARG A 356 3.88 -7.22 21.53
CA ARG A 356 3.09 -8.26 20.84
C ARG A 356 3.96 -9.23 20.04
N VAL A 357 5.12 -8.78 19.56
CA VAL A 357 6.02 -9.60 18.74
C VAL A 357 7.01 -10.37 19.61
N LYS A 358 7.69 -9.69 20.55
CA LYS A 358 8.66 -10.31 21.47
C LYS A 358 8.41 -9.87 22.92
N PRO A 359 7.36 -10.41 23.59
CA PRO A 359 6.93 -9.92 24.90
C PRO A 359 8.02 -10.02 25.96
N GLU A 360 8.72 -11.15 26.05
CA GLU A 360 9.77 -11.39 27.06
C GLU A 360 10.91 -10.37 26.96
N GLN A 361 11.39 -10.10 25.74
CA GLN A 361 12.48 -9.15 25.51
C GLN A 361 12.08 -7.71 25.85
N VAL A 362 10.87 -7.32 25.45
CA VAL A 362 10.36 -5.95 25.68
C VAL A 362 10.08 -5.72 27.16
N ILE A 363 9.46 -6.69 27.85
CA ILE A 363 9.21 -6.63 29.30
C ILE A 363 10.53 -6.59 30.06
N ALA A 364 11.49 -7.46 29.73
CA ALA A 364 12.80 -7.49 30.40
C ALA A 364 13.53 -6.15 30.29
N LYS A 365 13.32 -5.40 29.19
CA LYS A 365 13.94 -4.10 28.96
C LYS A 365 13.23 -2.94 29.68
N PHE A 366 11.91 -2.83 29.52
CA PHE A 366 11.16 -1.68 30.04
C PHE A 366 10.74 -1.80 31.50
N LEU A 367 10.40 -3.00 31.98
CA LEU A 367 9.82 -3.18 33.31
C LEU A 367 10.76 -2.73 34.45
N PRO A 368 12.07 -3.04 34.44
CA PRO A 368 12.97 -2.59 35.51
C PRO A 368 13.01 -1.06 35.63
N TYR A 369 13.05 -0.36 34.51
CA TYR A 369 13.00 1.10 34.48
C TYR A 369 11.68 1.63 35.04
N CYS A 370 10.53 1.14 34.54
CA CYS A 370 9.23 1.60 35.00
C CYS A 370 9.04 1.37 36.52
N MET A 371 9.50 0.23 37.03
CA MET A 371 9.47 -0.07 38.46
C MET A 371 10.36 0.85 39.30
N SER A 372 11.48 1.33 38.74
CA SER A 372 12.35 2.32 39.41
C SER A 372 11.64 3.67 39.55
N GLN A 373 10.92 4.11 38.50
CA GLN A 373 10.18 5.37 38.48
C GLN A 373 8.95 5.31 39.39
N ILE A 374 8.22 4.19 39.41
CA ILE A 374 7.04 4.03 40.28
C ILE A 374 7.41 4.09 41.78
N LYS A 375 8.65 3.74 42.15
CA LYS A 375 9.12 3.92 43.54
C LYS A 375 9.18 5.40 43.97
N GLU A 376 9.13 6.36 43.04
CA GLU A 376 9.00 7.80 43.35
C GLU A 376 7.70 8.16 44.06
N LEU A 377 6.66 7.30 44.01
CA LEU A 377 5.47 7.42 44.85
C LEU A 377 5.82 7.56 46.34
N LYS A 378 6.90 6.90 46.81
CA LYS A 378 7.37 6.99 48.20
C LYS A 378 7.97 8.37 48.55
N HIS A 379 8.32 9.15 47.53
CA HIS A 379 8.93 10.47 47.66
C HIS A 379 7.94 11.60 47.36
N GLY A 380 6.64 11.31 47.24
CA GLY A 380 5.57 12.31 47.15
C GLY A 380 5.04 12.58 45.74
N ALA A 381 5.41 11.80 44.72
CA ALA A 381 4.71 11.82 43.43
C ALA A 381 3.21 11.47 43.63
N SER A 382 2.31 12.16 42.91
CA SER A 382 0.83 12.04 43.08
C SER A 382 0.29 12.45 44.47
N SER A 383 1.05 13.19 45.28
CA SER A 383 0.61 13.66 46.62
C SER A 383 -0.35 14.87 46.57
N VAL A 384 -0.44 15.55 45.44
CA VAL A 384 -1.32 16.72 45.25
C VAL A 384 -2.72 16.26 44.85
N ARG A 385 -3.71 16.55 45.70
CA ARG A 385 -5.11 16.26 45.38
C ARG A 385 -5.60 17.14 44.23
N THR A 386 -6.09 16.52 43.17
CA THR A 386 -6.79 17.19 42.06
C THR A 386 -8.26 16.80 42.05
N THR A 387 -9.13 17.74 41.68
CA THR A 387 -10.56 17.48 41.37
C THR A 387 -10.80 17.32 39.86
N SER A 388 -9.75 17.47 39.04
CA SER A 388 -9.84 17.21 37.60
C SER A 388 -9.83 15.71 37.34
N THR A 389 -10.85 15.24 36.62
CA THR A 389 -10.97 13.85 36.14
C THR A 389 -10.31 13.63 34.78
N HIS A 390 -9.80 14.69 34.14
CA HIS A 390 -9.34 14.67 32.75
C HIS A 390 -8.00 15.36 32.50
N THR A 391 -7.41 16.00 33.50
CA THR A 391 -6.15 16.74 33.34
C THR A 391 -5.12 16.17 34.31
N ALA A 392 -4.11 15.50 33.77
CA ALA A 392 -2.97 15.02 34.55
C ALA A 392 -2.20 16.22 35.13
N ILE A 393 -1.71 16.08 36.36
CA ILE A 393 -0.85 17.09 36.98
C ILE A 393 0.53 17.00 36.29
N PRO A 394 1.09 18.10 35.74
CA PRO A 394 2.35 18.06 35.01
C PRO A 394 3.54 17.50 35.83
N SER A 395 3.53 17.69 37.16
CA SER A 395 4.56 17.15 38.06
C SER A 395 4.59 15.62 38.12
N ASP A 396 3.50 14.95 37.74
CA ASP A 396 3.36 13.49 37.79
C ASP A 396 3.58 12.83 36.41
N THR A 397 4.03 13.60 35.41
CA THR A 397 4.16 13.12 34.02
C THR A 397 5.03 11.86 33.91
N THR A 398 6.18 11.82 34.59
CA THR A 398 7.11 10.67 34.56
C THR A 398 6.50 9.41 35.19
N LEU A 399 5.72 9.60 36.26
CA LEU A 399 5.00 8.52 36.92
C LEU A 399 3.90 7.98 36.01
N HIS A 400 3.04 8.85 35.47
CA HIS A 400 1.97 8.46 34.56
C HIS A 400 2.49 7.77 33.30
N TRP A 401 3.60 8.25 32.74
CA TRP A 401 4.30 7.62 31.63
C TRP A 401 4.70 6.17 31.96
N SER A 402 5.35 5.98 33.11
CA SER A 402 5.82 4.66 33.57
C SER A 402 4.67 3.71 33.90
N GLU A 403 3.60 4.20 34.53
CA GLU A 403 2.39 3.43 34.81
C GLU A 403 1.72 2.97 33.51
N PHE A 404 1.58 3.88 32.54
CA PHE A 404 0.95 3.56 31.26
C PHE A 404 1.76 2.54 30.45
N LEU A 405 3.09 2.63 30.50
CA LEU A 405 3.97 1.61 29.94
C LEU A 405 3.75 0.25 30.60
N VAL A 406 3.70 0.18 31.93
CA VAL A 406 3.42 -1.06 32.66
C VAL A 406 2.07 -1.65 32.26
N ILE A 407 1.02 -0.83 32.14
CA ILE A 407 -0.30 -1.28 31.67
C ILE A 407 -0.18 -1.94 30.30
N HIS A 408 0.53 -1.33 29.36
CA HIS A 408 0.68 -1.82 28.00
C HIS A 408 1.58 -3.06 27.88
N LEU A 409 2.53 -3.23 28.81
CA LEU A 409 3.37 -4.42 28.93
C LEU A 409 2.60 -5.63 29.50
N TYR A 410 1.71 -5.41 30.47
CA TYR A 410 1.00 -6.50 31.17
C TYR A 410 -0.35 -6.88 30.58
N PHE A 411 -1.12 -5.93 30.02
CA PHE A 411 -2.53 -6.17 29.69
C PHE A 411 -2.82 -6.65 28.26
N LYS A 412 -1.82 -6.97 27.43
CA LYS A 412 -2.06 -7.63 26.12
C LYS A 412 -0.97 -8.59 25.61
N PRO A 413 -0.74 -9.73 26.28
CA PRO A 413 -0.06 -10.85 25.64
C PRO A 413 -1.00 -12.04 25.35
N ASN A 414 -2.29 -11.84 25.09
CA ASN A 414 -3.19 -12.88 24.53
C ASN A 414 -4.46 -12.27 23.90
N ALA A 415 -4.49 -12.26 22.57
CA ALA A 415 -5.69 -12.40 21.73
C ALA A 415 -5.25 -12.89 20.35
#